data_AF-I4CA20-F1
#
_entry.id   AF-I4CA20-F1
#
_cell.length_a   1.000
_cell.length_b   1.000
_cell.length_c   1.000
_cell.angle_alpha   90.00
_cell.angle_beta   90.00
_cell.angle_gamma   90.00
#
_symmetry.space_group_name_H-M   'P 1'
#
loop_
_entity.id
_entity.type
_entity.pdbx_description
1 polymer ?
#
loop_
_entity_poly.entity_id
_entity_poly.type
_entity_poly.pdbx_seq_one_letter_code
_entity_poly.pdbx_strand_id
1 'polypeptide(L)'
;MNIIQEIREEVRAAWKEPSSRDLTILAGLFLVIPAVIGSYLLFWKGSANGWIWIVAGVVLALCRLIPPLFRGIYRVWIQLSVVLGYFISRIILTLVFFLVITPTGLFMKLVGKDPMERKLDPLAPTYWKAKEQEPNPSIERYERQF
;
A
#
# COMPACT_ATOMS: atom_id res chain seq x y z
N MET A 1 0.73 23.13 0.29
CA MET A 1 0.24 21.90 -0.38
C MET A 1 -1.11 21.56 0.21
N ASN A 2 -2.19 21.82 -0.52
CA ASN A 2 -3.55 21.76 0.04
C ASN A 2 -4.12 20.36 -0.26
N ILE A 3 -4.06 19.43 0.71
CA ILE A 3 -4.39 18.00 0.54
C ILE A 3 -5.77 17.79 -0.09
N ILE A 4 -6.73 18.66 0.24
CA ILE A 4 -8.08 18.63 -0.33
C ILE A 4 -8.05 18.85 -1.85
N GLN A 5 -7.11 19.66 -2.35
CA GLN A 5 -6.94 19.90 -3.78
C GLN A 5 -6.34 18.69 -4.48
N GLU A 6 -5.38 18.00 -3.87
CA GLU A 6 -4.76 16.78 -4.40
C GLU A 6 -5.80 15.65 -4.55
N ILE A 7 -6.56 15.34 -3.50
CA ILE A 7 -7.63 14.34 -3.56
C ILE A 7 -8.67 14.76 -4.60
N ARG A 8 -9.04 16.04 -4.64
CA ARG A 8 -10.01 16.56 -5.62
C ARG A 8 -9.49 16.43 -7.06
N GLU A 9 -8.19 16.59 -7.29
CA GLU A 9 -7.56 16.45 -8.60
C GLU A 9 -7.48 14.98 -9.04
N GLU A 10 -7.11 14.06 -8.15
CA GLU A 10 -7.13 12.63 -8.43
C GLU A 10 -8.56 12.12 -8.69
N VAL A 11 -9.52 12.55 -7.86
CA VAL A 11 -10.94 12.28 -8.08
C VAL A 11 -11.40 12.88 -9.41
N ARG A 12 -10.94 14.09 -9.78
CA ARG A 12 -11.25 14.71 -11.07
C ARG A 12 -10.66 13.93 -12.23
N ALA A 13 -9.44 13.41 -12.09
CA ALA A 13 -8.79 12.56 -13.08
C ALA A 13 -9.58 11.26 -13.32
N ALA A 14 -10.23 10.72 -12.28
CA ALA A 14 -11.11 9.56 -12.40
C ALA A 14 -12.37 9.79 -13.28
N TRP A 15 -12.71 11.04 -13.63
CA TRP A 15 -13.80 11.34 -14.58
C TRP A 15 -13.39 11.19 -16.04
N LYS A 16 -12.08 11.05 -16.33
CA LYS A 16 -11.59 10.74 -17.67
C LYS A 16 -12.23 9.43 -18.15
N GLU A 17 -12.54 9.34 -19.43
CA GLU A 17 -13.22 8.16 -19.96
C GLU A 17 -12.40 6.89 -19.73
N PRO A 18 -12.98 5.86 -19.08
CA PRO A 18 -12.24 4.66 -18.72
C PRO A 18 -11.90 3.83 -19.97
N SER A 19 -10.71 3.23 -19.97
CA SER A 19 -10.29 2.33 -21.04
C SER A 19 -11.15 1.07 -21.05
N SER A 20 -11.32 0.44 -22.21
CA SER A 20 -12.01 -0.85 -22.33
C SER A 20 -11.36 -1.93 -21.47
N ARG A 21 -10.03 -1.86 -21.29
CA ARG A 21 -9.26 -2.76 -20.41
C ARG A 21 -9.63 -2.57 -18.95
N ASP A 22 -9.70 -1.34 -18.46
CA ASP A 22 -10.01 -1.04 -17.05
C ASP A 22 -11.40 -1.56 -16.65
N LEU A 23 -12.37 -1.40 -17.55
CA LEU A 23 -13.71 -1.95 -17.36
C LEU A 23 -13.71 -3.49 -17.37
N THR A 24 -12.84 -4.11 -18.16
CA THR A 24 -12.70 -5.58 -18.20
C THR A 24 -12.05 -6.10 -16.92
N ILE A 25 -11.03 -5.39 -16.40
CA ILE A 25 -10.38 -5.70 -15.13
C ILE A 25 -11.41 -5.61 -13.99
N LEU A 26 -12.20 -4.54 -13.93
CA LEU A 26 -13.25 -4.40 -12.90
C LEU A 26 -14.30 -5.52 -13.00
N ALA A 27 -14.73 -5.87 -14.21
CA ALA A 27 -15.68 -6.97 -14.40
C ALA A 27 -15.09 -8.32 -13.96
N GLY A 28 -13.82 -8.58 -14.29
CA GLY A 28 -13.10 -9.77 -13.83
C GLY A 28 -12.96 -9.81 -12.31
N LEU A 29 -12.67 -8.67 -11.67
CA LEU A 29 -12.59 -8.54 -10.22
C LEU A 29 -13.94 -8.88 -9.54
N PHE A 30 -15.04 -8.33 -10.07
CA PHE A 30 -16.39 -8.62 -9.58
C PHE A 30 -16.86 -10.05 -9.85
N LEU A 31 -16.23 -10.77 -10.77
CA LEU A 31 -16.49 -12.18 -10.99
C LEU A 31 -15.66 -13.05 -10.03
N VAL A 32 -14.35 -12.82 -9.95
CA VAL A 32 -13.41 -13.68 -9.22
C VAL A 32 -13.58 -13.55 -7.71
N ILE A 33 -13.65 -12.33 -7.16
CA ILE A 33 -13.70 -12.15 -5.70
C ILE A 33 -14.95 -12.80 -5.09
N PRO A 34 -16.17 -12.51 -5.56
CA PRO A 34 -17.37 -13.13 -5.01
C PRO A 34 -17.43 -14.64 -5.28
N ALA A 35 -16.85 -15.11 -6.39
CA ALA A 35 -16.77 -16.55 -6.67
C ALA A 35 -15.86 -17.28 -5.67
N VAL A 36 -14.71 -16.70 -5.31
CA VAL A 36 -13.81 -17.26 -4.28
C VAL A 36 -14.50 -17.26 -2.91
N ILE A 37 -15.13 -16.15 -2.53
CA ILE A 37 -15.86 -16.03 -1.26
C ILE A 37 -17.04 -17.02 -1.22
N GLY A 38 -17.84 -17.08 -2.28
CA GLY A 38 -18.98 -17.97 -2.38
C GLY A 38 -18.58 -19.45 -2.34
N SER A 39 -17.52 -19.82 -3.07
CA SER A 39 -16.95 -21.16 -3.04
C SER A 39 -16.45 -21.52 -1.65
N TYR A 40 -15.71 -20.62 -1.00
CA TYR A 40 -15.24 -20.82 0.37
C TYR A 40 -16.41 -21.05 1.35
N LEU A 41 -17.50 -20.27 1.25
CA LEU A 41 -18.67 -20.42 2.10
C LEU A 41 -19.46 -21.71 1.85
N LEU A 42 -19.53 -22.17 0.60
CA LEU A 42 -20.18 -23.44 0.25
C LEU A 42 -19.37 -24.64 0.74
N PHE A 43 -18.07 -24.68 0.46
CA PHE A 43 -17.23 -25.84 0.72
C PHE A 43 -16.78 -25.96 2.18
N TRP A 44 -16.50 -24.84 2.86
CA TRP A 44 -15.96 -24.89 4.22
C TRP A 44 -17.02 -24.73 5.31
N LYS A 45 -18.05 -23.91 5.03
CA LYS A 45 -19.08 -23.55 6.01
C LYS A 45 -20.41 -24.28 5.79
N GLY A 46 -20.57 -24.97 4.65
CA GLY A 46 -21.82 -25.64 4.27
C GLY A 46 -23.02 -24.69 4.16
N SER A 47 -22.78 -23.38 4.05
CA SER A 47 -23.83 -22.37 4.06
C SER A 47 -24.35 -22.15 2.65
N ALA A 48 -25.66 -22.34 2.45
CA ALA A 48 -26.33 -22.07 1.17
C ALA A 48 -26.16 -20.61 0.68
N ASN A 49 -25.79 -19.70 1.58
CA ASN A 49 -25.53 -18.29 1.26
C ASN A 49 -24.35 -18.10 0.30
N GLY A 50 -23.47 -19.09 0.13
CA GLY A 50 -22.37 -18.98 -0.84
C GLY A 50 -22.85 -18.88 -2.29
N TRP A 51 -24.03 -19.42 -2.63
CA TRP A 51 -24.66 -19.22 -3.95
C TRP A 51 -25.04 -17.76 -4.19
N ILE A 52 -25.48 -17.04 -3.16
CA ILE A 52 -25.85 -15.62 -3.26
C ILE A 52 -24.63 -14.80 -3.70
N TRP A 53 -23.45 -15.09 -3.15
CA TRP A 53 -22.20 -14.41 -3.53
C TRP A 53 -21.79 -14.69 -4.97
N ILE A 54 -21.89 -15.94 -5.41
CA ILE A 54 -21.58 -16.32 -6.80
C ILE A 54 -22.53 -15.62 -7.76
N VAL A 55 -23.84 -15.67 -7.49
CA VAL A 55 -24.87 -15.04 -8.33
C VAL A 55 -24.66 -13.52 -8.37
N ALA A 56 -24.40 -12.89 -7.22
CA ALA A 56 -24.12 -11.46 -7.16
C ALA A 56 -22.90 -11.08 -8.02
N GLY A 57 -21.81 -11.85 -7.95
CA GLY A 57 -20.63 -11.60 -8.76
C GLY A 57 -20.89 -11.74 -10.26
N VAL A 58 -21.63 -12.78 -10.67
CA VAL A 58 -22.02 -12.98 -12.07
C VAL A 58 -22.91 -11.84 -12.57
N VAL A 59 -23.90 -11.43 -11.79
CA VAL A 59 -24.79 -10.31 -12.15
C VAL A 59 -24.01 -9.00 -12.29
N LEU A 60 -23.08 -8.72 -11.37
CA LEU A 60 -22.23 -7.53 -11.44
C LEU A 60 -21.29 -7.57 -12.66
N ALA A 61 -20.77 -8.73 -13.04
CA ALA A 61 -19.98 -8.88 -14.25
C ALA A 61 -20.84 -8.68 -15.52
N LEU A 62 -22.09 -9.18 -15.53
CA LEU A 62 -23.03 -9.00 -16.64
C LEU A 62 -23.43 -7.54 -16.85
N CYS A 63 -23.42 -6.70 -15.80
CA CYS A 63 -23.62 -5.24 -15.95
C CYS A 63 -22.63 -4.59 -16.94
N ARG A 64 -21.51 -5.24 -17.25
CA ARG A 64 -20.56 -4.80 -18.29
C ARG A 64 -21.21 -4.66 -19.67
N LEU A 65 -22.27 -5.42 -19.95
CA LEU A 65 -23.06 -5.36 -21.19
C LEU A 65 -23.86 -4.06 -21.32
N ILE A 66 -23.98 -3.27 -20.26
CA ILE A 66 -24.65 -1.97 -20.23
C ILE A 66 -23.56 -0.90 -19.99
N PRO A 67 -22.91 -0.39 -21.06
CA PRO A 67 -21.79 0.54 -20.94
C PRO A 67 -22.03 1.80 -20.09
N PRO A 68 -23.19 2.51 -20.19
CA PRO A 68 -23.37 3.75 -19.43
C PRO A 68 -23.42 3.48 -17.91
N LEU A 69 -24.08 2.39 -17.51
CA LEU A 69 -24.20 2.01 -16.10
C LEU A 69 -22.85 1.58 -15.52
N PHE A 70 -22.14 0.70 -16.24
CA PHE A 70 -20.86 0.16 -15.76
C PHE A 70 -19.76 1.23 -15.67
N ARG A 71 -19.76 2.22 -16.58
CA ARG A 71 -18.88 3.39 -16.49
C ARG A 71 -19.16 4.23 -15.23
N GLY A 72 -20.43 4.40 -14.86
CA GLY A 72 -20.82 5.09 -13.63
C GLY A 72 -20.31 4.36 -12.38
N ILE A 73 -20.51 3.04 -12.33
CA ILE A 73 -20.02 2.18 -11.23
C ILE A 73 -18.50 2.28 -11.12
N TYR A 74 -17.78 2.18 -12.26
CA TYR A 74 -16.32 2.29 -12.29
C TYR A 74 -15.85 3.63 -11.70
N ARG A 75 -16.46 4.76 -12.09
CA ARG A 75 -16.09 6.09 -11.58
C ARG A 75 -16.27 6.17 -10.07
N VAL A 76 -17.42 5.74 -9.55
CA VAL A 76 -17.68 5.74 -8.10
C VAL A 76 -16.69 4.83 -7.36
N TRP A 77 -16.39 3.67 -7.93
CA TRP A 77 -15.44 2.72 -7.38
C TRP A 77 -14.03 3.32 -7.26
N ILE A 78 -13.54 3.97 -8.31
CA ILE A 78 -12.23 4.62 -8.29
C ILE A 78 -12.19 5.77 -7.29
N GLN A 79 -13.24 6.61 -7.24
CA GLN A 79 -13.33 7.69 -6.26
C GLN A 79 -13.24 7.19 -4.82
N LEU A 80 -13.97 6.11 -4.52
CA LEU A 80 -13.89 5.46 -3.22
C LEU A 80 -12.48 4.94 -2.95
N SER A 81 -11.83 4.31 -3.94
CA SER A 81 -10.48 3.78 -3.80
C SER A 81 -9.43 4.86 -3.50
N VAL A 82 -9.55 6.04 -4.12
CA VAL A 82 -8.65 7.19 -3.88
C VAL A 82 -8.77 7.68 -2.44
N VAL A 83 -10.01 7.89 -1.97
CA VAL A 83 -10.26 8.32 -0.59
C VAL A 83 -9.77 7.26 0.40
N LEU A 84 -10.03 5.98 0.12
CA LEU A 84 -9.60 4.90 0.98
C LEU A 84 -8.08 4.77 1.00
N GLY A 85 -7.41 4.85 -0.15
CA GLY A 85 -5.95 4.85 -0.26
C GLY A 85 -5.32 6.01 0.51
N TYR A 86 -6.00 7.16 0.54
CA TYR A 86 -5.59 8.27 1.37
C TYR A 86 -5.54 7.87 2.84
N PHE A 87 -6.63 7.35 3.41
CA PHE A 87 -6.63 6.96 4.83
C PHE A 87 -5.70 5.79 5.14
N ILE A 88 -5.71 4.74 4.30
CA ILE A 88 -4.92 3.53 4.52
C ILE A 88 -3.43 3.83 4.60
N SER A 89 -2.89 4.66 3.69
CA SER A 89 -1.46 4.99 3.70
C SER A 89 -1.02 5.66 5.00
N ARG A 90 -1.84 6.54 5.59
CA ARG A 90 -1.54 7.19 6.88
C ARG A 90 -1.67 6.21 8.03
N ILE A 91 -2.70 5.36 8.01
CA ILE A 91 -2.90 4.33 9.02
C ILE A 91 -1.72 3.36 9.04
N ILE A 92 -1.32 2.84 7.87
CA ILE A 92 -0.18 1.92 7.75
C ILE A 92 1.10 2.60 8.23
N LEU A 93 1.39 3.82 7.80
CA LEU A 93 2.59 4.55 8.24
C LEU A 93 2.60 4.75 9.76
N THR A 94 1.46 5.12 10.34
CA THR A 94 1.31 5.31 11.78
C THR A 94 1.54 3.98 12.52
N LEU A 95 0.90 2.90 12.06
CA LEU A 95 1.07 1.58 12.66
C LEU A 95 2.52 1.09 12.57
N VAL A 96 3.18 1.20 11.42
CA VAL A 96 4.58 0.82 11.26
C VAL A 96 5.47 1.64 12.20
N PHE A 97 5.23 2.95 12.29
CA PHE A 97 6.01 3.81 13.18
C PHE A 97 5.86 3.42 14.65
N PHE A 98 4.64 3.18 15.12
CA PHE A 98 4.38 2.90 16.54
C PHE A 98 4.56 1.43 16.93
N LEU A 99 4.36 0.48 16.02
CA LEU A 99 4.47 -0.96 16.31
C LEU A 99 5.81 -1.57 15.92
N VAL A 100 6.56 -0.95 15.01
CA VAL A 100 7.86 -1.47 14.56
C VAL A 100 8.98 -0.51 14.95
N ILE A 101 8.96 0.73 14.46
CA ILE A 101 10.09 1.65 14.61
C ILE A 101 10.28 2.07 16.07
N THR A 102 9.21 2.56 16.70
CA THR A 102 9.22 3.05 18.08
C THR A 102 9.65 1.97 19.09
N PRO A 103 9.07 0.76 19.11
CA PRO A 103 9.50 -0.28 20.04
C PRO A 103 10.91 -0.77 19.74
N THR A 104 11.35 -0.79 18.48
CA THR A 104 12.75 -1.11 18.15
C THR A 104 13.70 -0.07 18.78
N GLY A 105 13.40 1.23 18.64
CA GLY A 105 14.18 2.28 19.26
C GLY A 105 14.17 2.23 20.80
N LEU A 106 13.00 1.92 21.39
CA LEU A 106 12.87 1.74 22.84
C LEU A 106 13.67 0.52 23.33
N PHE A 107 13.61 -0.59 22.60
CA PHE A 107 14.38 -1.79 22.88
C PHE A 107 15.88 -1.53 22.80
N MET A 108 16.36 -0.83 21.77
CA MET A 108 17.76 -0.42 21.66
C MET A 108 18.20 0.44 22.87
N LYS A 109 17.34 1.37 23.31
CA LYS A 109 17.58 2.19 24.50
C LYS A 109 17.66 1.35 25.78
N LEU A 110 16.81 0.33 25.93
CA LEU A 110 16.82 -0.58 27.09
C LEU A 110 18.06 -1.49 27.10
N VAL A 111 18.49 -1.98 25.94
CA VAL A 111 19.73 -2.79 25.80
C VAL A 111 20.99 -1.92 25.89
N GLY A 112 20.85 -0.59 25.93
CA GLY A 112 21.97 0.34 26.01
C GLY A 112 22.77 0.49 24.71
N LYS A 113 22.25 -0.01 23.59
CA LYS A 113 22.87 0.16 22.27
C LYS A 113 22.54 1.56 21.74
N ASP A 114 23.59 2.35 21.52
CA ASP A 114 23.49 3.67 20.89
C ASP A 114 24.25 3.65 19.55
N PRO A 115 23.65 3.12 18.47
CA PRO A 115 24.31 3.03 17.16
C PRO A 115 24.64 4.40 16.55
N MET A 116 24.00 5.47 17.04
CA MET A 116 24.21 6.83 16.57
C MET A 116 25.19 7.60 17.46
N GLU A 117 25.77 6.96 18.48
CA GLU A 117 26.74 7.55 19.42
C GLU A 117 26.31 8.95 19.89
N ARG A 118 25.03 9.07 20.27
CA ARG A 118 24.40 10.35 20.61
C ARG A 118 24.91 10.89 21.95
N LYS A 119 25.52 10.06 22.78
CA LYS A 119 26.16 10.48 24.04
C LYS A 119 27.46 11.22 23.73
N LEU A 120 27.49 12.51 24.03
CA LEU A 120 28.69 13.34 23.97
C LEU A 120 29.62 12.98 25.14
N ASP A 121 30.86 12.64 24.83
CA ASP A 121 31.93 12.40 25.81
C ASP A 121 32.74 13.69 26.03
N PRO A 122 32.62 14.35 27.20
CA PRO A 122 33.33 15.59 27.50
C PRO A 122 34.86 15.43 27.55
N LEU A 123 35.36 14.20 27.70
CA LEU A 123 36.79 13.90 27.79
C LEU A 123 37.37 13.48 26.44
N ALA A 124 36.53 13.30 25.41
CA ALA A 124 37.00 12.93 24.09
C ALA A 124 37.77 14.09 23.43
N PRO A 125 39.01 13.86 22.96
CA PRO A 125 39.80 14.91 22.29
C PRO A 125 39.21 15.30 20.93
N THR A 126 38.42 14.42 20.31
CA THR A 126 37.77 14.65 19.02
C THR A 126 36.64 13.64 18.79
N TYR A 127 35.53 14.09 18.19
CA TYR A 127 34.41 13.23 17.76
C TYR A 127 34.59 12.69 16.34
N TRP A 128 35.70 13.02 15.67
CA TRP A 128 35.99 12.53 14.34
C TRP A 128 36.27 11.03 14.38
N LYS A 129 35.41 10.25 13.71
CA LYS A 129 35.68 8.84 13.47
C LYS A 129 36.79 8.71 12.43
N ALA A 130 37.85 7.99 12.77
CA ALA A 130 38.86 7.63 11.80
C ALA A 130 38.22 6.85 10.66
N LYS A 131 38.53 7.23 9.42
CA LYS A 131 38.11 6.45 8.25
C LYS A 131 38.70 5.06 8.39
N GLU A 132 37.84 4.04 8.35
CA GLU A 132 38.26 2.65 8.39
C GLU A 132 39.23 2.39 7.23
N GLN A 133 40.44 1.93 7.55
CA GLN A 133 41.44 1.64 6.52
C GLN A 133 41.03 0.35 5.82
N GLU A 134 40.50 0.47 4.62
CA GLU A 134 40.11 -0.70 3.85
C GLU A 134 41.34 -1.45 3.30
N PRO A 135 41.32 -2.79 3.31
CA PRO A 135 42.46 -3.61 2.91
C PRO A 135 42.81 -3.51 1.41
N ASN A 136 41.95 -2.93 0.55
CA ASN A 136 42.23 -2.75 -0.87
C ASN A 136 41.68 -1.42 -1.44
N PRO A 137 42.51 -0.36 -1.54
CA PRO A 137 42.11 0.93 -2.08
C PRO A 137 42.15 0.94 -3.62
N SER A 138 41.28 0.18 -4.28
CA SER A 138 41.19 0.16 -5.76
C SER A 138 40.30 1.29 -6.29
N ILE A 139 40.76 2.01 -7.31
CA ILE A 139 40.03 3.11 -7.97
C ILE A 139 38.69 2.64 -8.59
N GLU A 140 38.62 1.40 -9.06
CA GLU A 140 37.41 0.78 -9.65
C GLU A 140 36.16 0.80 -8.75
N ARG A 141 36.33 0.96 -7.43
CA ARG A 141 35.19 1.03 -6.51
C ARG A 141 34.43 2.35 -6.60
N TYR A 142 35.10 3.44 -6.96
CA TYR A 142 34.45 4.73 -7.18
C TYR A 142 33.52 4.69 -8.39
N GLU A 143 33.73 3.77 -9.32
CA GLU A 143 32.86 3.57 -10.49
C GLU A 143 31.55 2.85 -10.15
N ARG A 144 31.44 2.23 -8.95
CA ARG A 144 30.26 1.47 -8.49
C ARG A 144 29.53 2.14 -7.32
N GLN A 145 29.73 3.44 -7.15
CA GLN A 145 29.23 4.16 -5.98
C GLN A 145 27.75 4.60 -6.11
N PHE A 146 27.13 4.38 -7.28
CA PHE A 146 25.73 4.68 -7.58
C PHE A 146 24.97 3.43 -8.01
#